data_AF-A0A1C7GLV1-F1
#
_entry.id   AF-A0A1C7GLV1-F1
#
_cell.length_a   1.000
_cell.length_b   1.000
_cell.length_c   1.000
_cell.angle_alpha   90.00
_cell.angle_beta   90.00
_cell.angle_gamma   90.00
#
_symmetry.space_group_name_H-M   'P 1'
#
loop_
_entity.id
_entity.type
_entity.pdbx_description
1 polymer ?
#
loop_
_entity_poly.entity_id
_entity_poly.type
_entity_poly.pdbx_seq_one_letter_code
_entity_poly.pdbx_strand_id
1 'polypeptide(L)'
;MLQCQFAEYLFLAPQTVSRWESGGGTPDIALLPKIAAFFGISIDELFGATSLGRTALEMELLMCLLKVYDGEKLAALKERLLSLLPQAGLDPYFEEKAREKINLE
;
A
#
# COMPACT_ATOMS: atom_id res chain seq x y z
N MET A 1 7.28 -0.03 -19.88
CA MET A 1 6.85 -1.41 -20.20
C MET A 1 5.69 -1.32 -21.18
N LEU A 2 5.66 -2.13 -22.24
CA LEU A 2 4.54 -2.14 -23.19
C LEU A 2 3.53 -3.20 -22.76
N GLN A 3 2.25 -2.84 -22.65
CA GLN A 3 1.15 -3.78 -22.33
C GLN A 3 1.16 -5.02 -23.24
N CYS A 4 1.57 -4.87 -24.51
CA CYS A 4 1.68 -5.98 -25.46
C CYS A 4 2.68 -7.06 -25.01
N GLN A 5 3.87 -6.66 -24.54
CA GLN A 5 4.89 -7.62 -24.10
C GLN A 5 4.44 -8.41 -22.86
N PHE A 6 3.77 -7.75 -21.94
CA PHE A 6 3.22 -8.39 -20.74
C PHE A 6 2.04 -9.32 -21.09
N ALA A 7 1.18 -8.89 -22.01
CA ALA A 7 0.08 -9.72 -22.50
C ALA A 7 0.58 -10.96 -23.25
N GLU A 8 1.59 -10.82 -24.11
CA GLU A 8 2.26 -11.93 -24.80
C GLU A 8 2.85 -12.95 -23.82
N TYR A 9 3.54 -12.47 -22.77
CA TYR A 9 4.09 -13.34 -21.74
C TYR A 9 3.01 -14.16 -20.99
N LEU A 10 1.84 -13.56 -20.76
CA LEU A 10 0.71 -14.21 -20.10
C LEU A 10 -0.19 -15.00 -21.07
N PHE A 11 0.12 -15.01 -22.37
CA PHE A 11 -0.73 -15.57 -23.43
C PHE A 11 -2.15 -14.97 -23.44
N LEU A 12 -2.24 -13.67 -23.20
CA LEU A 12 -3.49 -12.91 -23.15
C LEU A 12 -3.55 -11.83 -24.22
N ALA A 13 -4.76 -11.34 -24.49
CA ALA A 13 -4.95 -10.15 -25.29
C ALA A 13 -4.51 -8.89 -24.50
N PRO A 14 -3.88 -7.89 -25.14
CA PRO A 14 -3.54 -6.61 -24.50
C PRO A 14 -4.75 -5.91 -23.87
N GLN A 15 -5.94 -6.11 -24.46
CA GLN A 15 -7.20 -5.60 -23.94
C GLN A 15 -7.54 -6.14 -22.54
N THR A 16 -7.14 -7.38 -22.23
CA THR A 16 -7.34 -8.00 -20.91
C THR A 16 -6.51 -7.28 -19.85
N VAL A 17 -5.24 -6.98 -20.15
CA VAL A 17 -4.36 -6.22 -19.25
C VAL A 17 -4.90 -4.80 -19.05
N SER A 18 -5.35 -4.15 -20.13
CA SER A 18 -5.96 -2.81 -20.04
C SER A 18 -7.20 -2.77 -19.14
N ARG A 19 -8.02 -3.84 -19.15
CA ARG A 19 -9.15 -3.96 -18.22
C ARG A 19 -8.72 -4.11 -16.77
N TRP A 20 -7.66 -4.86 -16.50
CA TRP A 20 -7.12 -4.98 -15.14
C TRP A 20 -6.60 -3.65 -14.61
N GLU A 21 -5.83 -2.91 -15.43
CA GLU A 21 -5.28 -1.61 -15.06
C GLU A 21 -6.36 -0.54 -14.85
N SER A 22 -7.48 -0.63 -15.58
CA SER A 22 -8.60 0.31 -15.46
C SER A 22 -9.61 -0.07 -14.35
N GLY A 23 -9.33 -1.12 -13.57
CA GLY A 23 -10.24 -1.62 -12.53
C GLY A 23 -11.50 -2.32 -13.06
N GLY A 24 -11.58 -2.57 -14.37
CA GLY A 24 -12.72 -3.20 -15.05
C GLY A 24 -12.68 -4.74 -15.05
N GLY A 25 -11.76 -5.35 -14.30
CA GLY A 25 -11.63 -6.79 -14.13
C GLY A 25 -10.41 -7.15 -13.29
N THR A 26 -10.29 -8.41 -12.92
CA THR A 26 -9.16 -8.93 -12.14
C THR A 26 -8.51 -10.12 -12.85
N PRO A 27 -7.19 -10.33 -12.67
CA PRO A 27 -6.54 -11.53 -13.16
C PRO A 27 -7.06 -12.78 -12.44
N ASP A 28 -7.07 -13.89 -13.16
CA ASP A 28 -7.34 -15.20 -12.55
C ASP A 28 -6.28 -15.53 -11.50
N ILE A 29 -6.68 -16.21 -10.42
CA ILE A 29 -5.78 -16.58 -9.32
C ILE A 29 -4.60 -17.43 -9.80
N ALA A 30 -4.78 -18.23 -10.85
CA ALA A 30 -3.72 -19.03 -11.47
C ALA A 30 -2.67 -18.18 -12.21
N LEU A 31 -3.00 -16.94 -12.59
CA LEU A 31 -2.10 -16.03 -13.30
C LEU A 31 -1.24 -15.18 -12.36
N LEU A 32 -1.70 -14.96 -11.13
CA LEU A 32 -0.97 -14.19 -10.10
C LEU A 32 0.49 -14.62 -9.91
N PRO A 33 0.85 -15.92 -9.77
CA PRO A 33 2.25 -16.31 -9.62
C PRO A 33 3.08 -15.99 -10.88
N LYS A 34 2.49 -16.06 -12.08
CA LYS A 34 3.17 -15.69 -13.33
C LYS A 34 3.39 -14.19 -13.43
N ILE A 35 2.41 -13.41 -13.00
CA ILE A 35 2.49 -11.95 -12.91
C ILE A 35 3.61 -11.55 -11.94
N ALA A 36 3.60 -12.08 -10.72
CA ALA A 36 4.62 -11.84 -9.72
C ALA A 36 6.03 -12.21 -10.24
N ALA A 37 6.17 -13.39 -10.87
CA ALA A 37 7.43 -13.83 -11.46
C ALA A 37 7.90 -12.93 -12.62
N PHE A 38 6.98 -12.42 -13.45
CA PHE A 38 7.33 -11.50 -14.55
C PHE A 38 7.92 -10.18 -14.04
N PHE A 39 7.37 -9.65 -12.95
CA PHE A 39 7.85 -8.42 -12.33
C PHE A 39 9.02 -8.65 -11.36
N GLY A 40 9.35 -9.91 -11.06
CA GLY A 40 10.41 -10.24 -10.09
C GLY A 40 10.05 -9.89 -8.64
N ILE A 41 8.76 -9.79 -8.32
CA ILE A 41 8.24 -9.48 -6.98
C ILE A 41 7.59 -10.72 -6.34
N SER A 42 7.39 -10.69 -5.03
CA SER A 42 6.61 -11.69 -4.32
C SER A 42 5.10 -11.54 -4.55
N ILE A 43 4.32 -12.60 -4.30
CA ILE A 43 2.85 -12.52 -4.37
C ILE A 43 2.32 -11.52 -3.33
N ASP A 44 2.91 -11.45 -2.14
CA ASP A 44 2.57 -10.43 -1.14
C ASP A 44 2.74 -9.02 -1.70
N GLU A 45 3.86 -8.74 -2.38
CA GLU A 45 4.11 -7.46 -3.05
C GLU A 45 3.09 -7.14 -4.15
N LEU A 46 2.66 -8.16 -4.91
CA LEU A 46 1.64 -8.00 -5.95
C LEU A 46 0.28 -7.56 -5.36
N PHE A 47 -0.04 -7.98 -4.13
CA PHE A 47 -1.25 -7.58 -3.42
C PHE A 47 -1.09 -6.32 -2.55
N GLY A 48 0.07 -5.67 -2.59
CA GLY A 48 0.36 -4.53 -1.70
C GLY A 48 0.50 -4.94 -0.23
N ALA A 49 0.66 -6.24 0.06
CA ALA A 49 1.06 -6.78 1.36
C ALA A 49 2.58 -6.67 1.55
N THR A 50 3.17 -5.59 1.06
CA THR A 50 4.49 -5.14 1.48
C THR A 50 4.45 -4.72 2.96
N SER A 51 5.62 -4.66 3.61
CA SER A 51 5.75 -4.04 4.94
C SER A 51 5.04 -2.67 5.04
N LEU A 52 4.96 -1.93 3.91
CA LEU A 52 4.18 -0.70 3.74
C LEU A 52 2.68 -0.85 4.08
N GLY A 53 2.02 -1.92 3.62
CA GLY A 53 0.61 -2.18 3.93
C GLY A 53 0.39 -2.51 5.41
N ARG A 54 1.39 -3.15 6.04
CA ARG A 54 1.39 -3.42 7.49
C ARG A 54 1.60 -2.14 8.30
N THR A 55 2.48 -1.25 7.86
CA THR A 55 2.62 0.09 8.46
C THR A 55 1.40 0.96 8.24
N ALA A 56 0.71 0.87 7.11
CA ALA A 56 -0.52 1.62 6.86
C ALA A 56 -1.65 1.21 7.81
N LEU A 57 -1.84 -0.10 8.05
CA LEU A 57 -2.79 -0.62 9.04
C LEU A 57 -2.41 -0.21 10.48
N GLU A 58 -1.11 -0.29 10.84
CA GLU A 58 -0.62 0.15 12.14
C GLU A 58 -0.86 1.66 12.32
N MET A 59 -0.61 2.47 11.28
CA MET A 59 -0.87 3.92 11.30
C MET A 59 -2.36 4.27 11.32
N GLU A 60 -3.22 3.53 10.63
CA GLU A 60 -4.67 3.74 10.66
C GLU A 60 -5.24 3.48 12.06
N LEU A 61 -4.76 2.41 12.70
CA LEU A 61 -5.08 2.10 14.10
C LEU A 61 -4.55 3.20 15.04
N LEU A 62 -3.27 3.58 14.92
CA LEU A 62 -2.66 4.65 15.73
C LEU A 62 -3.43 5.99 15.56
N MET A 63 -3.79 6.35 14.33
CA MET A 63 -4.59 7.55 14.04
C MET A 63 -6.00 7.51 14.65
N CYS A 64 -6.58 6.32 14.79
CA CYS A 64 -7.86 6.14 15.45
C CYS A 64 -7.70 6.30 16.98
N LEU A 65 -6.64 5.75 17.55
CA LEU A 65 -6.33 5.82 18.98
C LEU A 65 -5.97 7.24 19.44
N LEU A 66 -5.38 8.09 18.59
CA LEU A 66 -5.17 9.52 18.87
C LEU A 66 -6.47 10.26 19.24
N LYS A 67 -7.64 9.78 18.78
CA LYS A 67 -8.94 10.39 19.10
C LYS A 67 -9.49 9.97 20.48
N VAL A 68 -8.89 8.97 21.11
CA VAL A 68 -9.42 8.29 22.31
C VAL A 68 -8.51 8.46 23.52
N TYR A 69 -7.20 8.61 23.31
CA TYR A 69 -6.21 8.73 24.37
C TYR A 69 -5.78 10.19 24.59
N ASP A 70 -5.61 10.57 25.85
CA ASP A 70 -5.08 11.88 26.29
C ASP A 70 -3.82 11.69 27.18
N GLY A 71 -3.05 12.76 27.40
CA GLY A 71 -1.91 12.79 28.31
C GLY A 71 -0.72 11.91 27.91
N GLU A 72 -0.14 11.19 28.87
CA GLU A 72 1.14 10.46 28.71
C GLU A 72 1.10 9.36 27.63
N LYS A 73 -0.06 8.72 27.44
CA LYS A 73 -0.25 7.70 26.40
C LYS A 73 -0.36 8.29 24.98
N LEU A 74 -0.81 9.54 24.87
CA LEU A 74 -0.87 10.27 23.60
C LEU A 74 0.55 10.56 23.07
N ALA A 75 1.47 10.93 23.95
CA ALA A 75 2.87 11.17 23.59
C ALA A 75 3.55 9.91 23.03
N ALA A 76 3.34 8.75 23.67
CA ALA A 76 3.87 7.47 23.18
C ALA A 76 3.29 7.07 21.80
N LEU A 77 2.00 7.34 21.56
CA LEU A 77 1.35 7.10 20.27
C LEU A 77 1.92 8.01 19.17
N LYS A 78 2.15 9.29 19.47
CA LYS A 78 2.76 10.27 18.54
C LYS A 78 4.19 9.88 18.18
N GLU A 79 4.99 9.50 19.18
CA GLU A 79 6.37 9.02 18.96
C GLU A 79 6.39 7.78 18.06
N ARG A 80 5.50 6.82 18.34
CA ARG A 80 5.37 5.62 17.50
C ARG A 80 4.96 5.96 16.07
N LEU A 81 4.01 6.89 15.88
CA LEU A 81 3.59 7.36 14.56
C LEU A 81 4.76 8.01 13.78
N LEU A 82 5.53 8.87 14.46
CA LEU A 82 6.71 9.54 13.91
C LEU A 82 7.79 8.54 13.47
N SER A 83 8.01 7.48 14.25
CA SER A 83 9.00 6.43 13.92
C SER A 83 8.63 5.60 12.69
N LEU A 84 7.33 5.56 12.35
CA LEU A 84 6.79 4.81 11.22
C LEU A 84 6.69 5.63 9.93
N LEU A 85 6.54 6.96 10.00
CA LEU A 85 6.52 7.86 8.83
C LEU A 85 7.63 7.59 7.79
N PRO A 86 8.93 7.50 8.17
CA PRO A 86 10.00 7.30 7.19
C PRO A 86 9.99 5.90 6.54
N GLN A 87 9.28 4.93 7.12
CA GLN A 87 9.23 3.54 6.66
C GLN A 87 7.96 3.22 5.87
N ALA A 88 6.94 4.07 5.98
CA ALA A 88 5.61 3.76 5.49
C ALA A 88 5.42 3.96 3.98
N GLY A 89 6.42 4.51 3.27
CA GLY A 89 6.39 4.74 1.82
C GLY A 89 5.05 5.36 1.37
N LEU A 90 4.55 6.30 2.15
CA LEU A 90 3.23 6.90 1.98
C LEU A 90 3.24 7.84 0.78
N ASP A 91 2.07 7.95 0.15
CA ASP A 91 1.80 9.08 -0.73
C ASP A 91 1.99 10.39 0.07
N PRO A 92 2.67 11.41 -0.48
CA PRO A 92 3.01 12.64 0.24
C PRO A 92 1.81 13.34 0.88
N TYR A 93 0.59 13.17 0.34
CA TYR A 93 -0.64 13.68 0.93
C TYR A 93 -0.91 13.12 2.34
N PHE A 94 -0.66 11.82 2.53
CA PHE A 94 -0.98 11.14 3.78
C PHE A 94 0.07 11.44 4.87
N GLU A 95 1.32 11.62 4.45
CA GLU A 95 2.40 12.04 5.33
C GLU A 95 2.16 13.45 5.89
N GLU A 96 1.69 14.37 5.04
CA GLU A 96 1.30 15.72 5.44
C GLU A 96 0.12 15.70 6.42
N LYS A 97 -0.91 14.90 6.13
CA LYS A 97 -2.09 14.77 7.00
C LYS A 97 -1.78 14.13 8.36
N ALA A 98 -0.85 13.18 8.40
CA ALA A 98 -0.37 12.59 9.63
C ALA A 98 0.42 13.61 10.47
N ARG A 99 1.31 14.40 9.83
CA ARG A 99 2.07 15.48 10.48
C ARG A 99 1.17 16.58 11.01
N GLU A 100 0.13 16.97 10.27
CA GLU A 100 -0.86 17.96 10.71
C GLU A 100 -1.55 17.49 12.00
N LYS A 101 -1.97 16.23 12.04
CA LYS A 101 -2.60 15.62 13.22
C LYS A 101 -1.69 15.44 14.42
N ILE A 102 -0.38 15.26 14.20
CA ILE A 102 0.61 15.18 15.28
C ILE A 102 0.88 16.57 15.87
N ASN A 103 0.97 17.60 15.01
CA ASN A 103 1.28 18.99 15.39
C ASN A 103 0.04 19.83 15.78
N LEU A 104 -1.17 19.28 15.66
CA LEU A 104 -2.38 19.86 16.27
C LEU A 104 -2.38 19.55 17.77
N GLU A 105 -1.64 20.36 18.52
CA GLU A 105 -1.81 20.62 19.96
C GLU A 105 -1.95 22.12 20.20
#